data_AF-A0A7W6EPN2-F1
#
_entry.id   AF-A0A7W6EPN2-F1
#
_cell.length_a   1.000
_cell.length_b   1.000
_cell.length_c   1.000
_cell.angle_alpha   90.00
_cell.angle_beta   90.00
_cell.angle_gamma   90.00
#
_symmetry.space_group_name_H-M   'P 1'
#
loop_
_entity.id
_entity.type
_entity.pdbx_description
1 polymer ?
#
loop_
_entity_poly.entity_id
_entity_poly.type
_entity_poly.pdbx_seq_one_letter_code
_entity_poly.pdbx_strand_id
1 'polypeptide(L)'
;MPLSHYHLFVGRYERGLMAPDANHFEIKLNTGGDFYRVAVNVRSQDGSMLMTLVDNDFRHELCSRLLAEFTQQGVYDIGQAVKRKQFGLDFLRRNMVGDFNKMMPLPNNAPGLDNDLEDKLRLALEKSKADPNSLVFVFGEKWPSTPGNDRYFPEIRDQGIHDIHMNQGNPPGRFERDNGVFQDGGILIYYPSLNRWTAILLAFQSQFNSLNPTTLHTDDTTGNRINVSGGPTPADSPSVLEQDVVIVGALVNPRGDEDGKEKVILLNTTENDIELSGWKLVDRNRNEFTIMNVILSAGGTTDIRISRGSVFKLGNTGGTISLLNGDNIKVAGVQYTKEQASKEGRVISF
;
A
#
# COMPACT_ATOMS: atom_id res chain seq x y z
N MET A 1 1.09 16.55 10.18
CA MET A 1 1.35 17.20 8.89
C MET A 1 1.90 16.15 7.97
N PRO A 2 1.43 16.09 6.72
CA PRO A 2 2.00 15.21 5.71
C PRO A 2 3.51 15.41 5.59
N LEU A 3 4.24 14.36 5.20
CA LEU A 3 5.68 14.42 4.89
C LEU A 3 5.95 15.59 3.94
N SER A 4 6.90 16.45 4.31
CA SER A 4 7.14 17.72 3.62
C SER A 4 7.86 17.52 2.30
N HIS A 5 8.70 16.49 2.21
CA HIS A 5 9.49 16.17 1.05
C HIS A 5 9.27 14.73 0.60
N TYR A 6 8.01 14.33 0.36
CA TYR A 6 7.71 13.00 -0.15
C TYR A 6 8.19 12.81 -1.60
N HIS A 7 9.09 11.86 -1.82
CA HIS A 7 9.77 11.63 -3.09
C HIS A 7 9.71 10.16 -3.51
N LEU A 8 9.92 9.96 -4.81
CA LEU A 8 10.19 8.67 -5.43
C LEU A 8 11.61 8.68 -6.00
N PHE A 9 12.45 7.77 -5.55
CA PHE A 9 13.76 7.53 -6.14
C PHE A 9 13.66 6.31 -7.05
N VAL A 10 14.09 6.46 -8.30
CA VAL A 10 14.14 5.38 -9.30
C VAL A 10 15.60 5.16 -9.68
N GLY A 11 16.12 3.96 -9.46
CA GLY A 11 17.54 3.72 -9.66
C GLY A 11 17.92 2.24 -9.67
N ARG A 12 19.23 1.99 -9.60
CA ARG A 12 19.82 0.67 -9.49
C ARG A 12 20.53 0.50 -8.16
N TYR A 13 20.32 -0.63 -7.52
CA TYR A 13 21.04 -1.02 -6.32
C TYR A 13 22.53 -1.23 -6.63
N GLU A 14 23.42 -0.61 -5.84
CA GLU A 14 24.86 -0.82 -5.93
C GLU A 14 25.38 -1.73 -4.81
N ARG A 15 25.11 -1.37 -3.56
CA ARG A 15 25.47 -2.12 -2.36
C ARG A 15 24.66 -1.67 -1.14
N GLY A 16 24.68 -2.45 -0.06
CA GLY A 16 24.03 -2.10 1.19
C GLY A 16 24.72 -2.73 2.40
N LEU A 17 24.50 -2.12 3.56
CA LEU A 17 25.10 -2.51 4.83
C LEU A 17 24.14 -2.25 5.98
N MET A 18 24.26 -3.04 7.05
CA MET A 18 23.56 -2.76 8.30
C MET A 18 24.29 -1.63 9.05
N ALA A 19 23.54 -0.63 9.51
CA ALA A 19 24.10 0.43 10.33
C ALA A 19 24.64 -0.14 11.67
N PRO A 20 25.68 0.44 12.29
CA PRO A 20 26.25 -0.06 13.55
C PRO A 20 25.27 -0.09 14.73
N ASP A 21 24.23 0.77 14.70
CA ASP A 21 23.17 0.78 15.72
C ASP A 21 22.05 -0.25 15.45
N ALA A 22 22.12 -0.92 14.29
CA ALA A 22 21.15 -1.87 13.75
C ALA A 22 19.71 -1.33 13.68
N ASN A 23 19.55 0.00 13.57
CA ASN A 23 18.25 0.64 13.37
C ASN A 23 17.88 0.76 11.88
N HIS A 24 18.89 0.87 11.01
CA HIS A 24 18.70 1.03 9.57
C HIS A 24 19.54 0.03 8.76
N PHE A 25 18.95 -0.47 7.69
CA PHE A 25 19.69 -1.03 6.57
C PHE A 25 19.93 0.07 5.54
N GLU A 26 21.19 0.42 5.34
CA GLU A 26 21.62 1.54 4.51
C GLU A 26 21.95 1.02 3.11
N ILE A 27 21.31 1.59 2.10
CA ILE A 27 21.49 1.20 0.70
C ILE A 27 22.09 2.35 -0.08
N LYS A 28 23.11 2.06 -0.89
CA LYS A 28 23.64 2.97 -1.90
C LYS A 28 22.91 2.72 -3.22
N LEU A 29 22.12 3.70 -3.65
CA LEU A 29 21.30 3.64 -4.86
C LEU A 29 21.87 4.58 -5.92
N ASN A 30 22.09 4.08 -7.12
CA ASN A 30 22.47 4.87 -8.29
C ASN A 30 21.20 5.32 -9.03
N THR A 31 20.92 6.62 -9.12
CA THR A 31 19.75 7.17 -9.83
C THR A 31 20.09 7.64 -11.24
N GLY A 32 21.18 7.13 -11.83
CA GLY A 32 21.62 7.40 -13.19
C GLY A 32 22.49 8.66 -13.33
N GLY A 33 22.27 9.67 -12.48
CA GLY A 33 23.07 10.90 -12.46
C GLY A 33 23.94 11.08 -11.21
N ASP A 34 23.54 10.50 -10.08
CA ASP A 34 24.24 10.60 -8.80
C ASP A 34 23.90 9.38 -7.92
N PHE A 35 24.59 9.26 -6.79
CA PHE A 35 24.34 8.24 -5.79
C PHE A 35 23.68 8.85 -4.57
N TYR A 36 22.74 8.09 -4.01
CA TYR A 36 21.94 8.48 -2.85
C TYR A 36 21.94 7.35 -1.82
N ARG A 37 21.84 7.73 -0.55
CA ARG A 37 21.56 6.78 0.52
C ARG A 37 20.05 6.57 0.66
N VAL A 38 19.64 5.33 0.83
CA VAL A 38 18.29 4.95 1.23
C VAL A 38 18.41 4.32 2.62
N ALA A 39 17.83 4.96 3.62
CA ALA A 39 17.86 4.51 5.01
C ALA A 39 16.57 3.75 5.32
N VAL A 40 16.60 2.42 5.23
CA VAL A 40 15.44 1.57 5.48
C VAL A 40 15.38 1.23 6.96
N ASN A 41 14.30 1.61 7.65
CA ASN A 41 14.09 1.21 9.03
C ASN A 41 14.05 -0.32 9.14
N VAL A 42 14.87 -0.88 10.01
CA VAL A 42 14.81 -2.31 10.38
C VAL A 42 14.45 -2.51 11.85
N ARG A 43 14.55 -1.45 12.66
CA ARG A 43 14.09 -1.40 14.05
C ARG A 43 13.69 0.04 14.41
N SER A 44 12.66 0.22 15.23
CA SER A 44 12.38 1.54 15.81
C SER A 44 13.44 1.92 16.85
N GLN A 45 13.67 3.23 17.02
CA GLN A 45 14.51 3.76 18.10
C GLN A 45 13.98 3.42 19.50
N ASP A 46 12.67 3.19 19.64
CA ASP A 46 12.03 2.74 20.89
C ASP A 46 11.93 1.22 21.04
N GLY A 47 12.53 0.45 20.13
CA GLY A 47 12.55 -1.01 20.16
C GLY A 47 11.33 -1.69 19.55
N SER A 48 10.34 -0.93 19.05
CA SER A 48 9.22 -1.50 18.29
C SER A 48 9.70 -2.30 17.08
N MET A 49 9.17 -3.51 16.92
CA MET A 49 9.42 -4.38 15.77
C MET A 49 8.62 -3.93 14.55
N LEU A 50 9.10 -4.30 13.36
CA LEU A 50 8.41 -4.07 12.10
C LEU A 50 7.64 -5.32 11.67
N MET A 51 6.39 -5.09 11.29
CA MET A 51 5.61 -5.99 10.46
C MET A 51 6.10 -5.84 9.02
N THR A 52 6.42 -6.95 8.36
CA THR A 52 7.07 -6.98 7.05
C THR A 52 6.23 -7.80 6.06
N LEU A 53 5.97 -7.24 4.89
CA LEU A 53 5.52 -7.98 3.72
C LEU A 53 6.63 -7.96 2.66
N VAL A 54 7.05 -9.15 2.21
CA VAL A 54 7.84 -9.32 1.00
C VAL A 54 7.05 -10.15 0.01
N ASP A 55 6.46 -9.50 -0.99
CA ASP A 55 5.74 -10.17 -2.07
C ASP A 55 6.64 -10.23 -3.30
N ASN A 56 7.07 -11.44 -3.68
CA ASN A 56 7.97 -11.68 -4.79
C ASN A 56 7.29 -11.80 -6.16
N ASP A 57 5.95 -11.78 -6.22
CA ASP A 57 5.16 -11.71 -7.46
C ASP A 57 4.09 -10.61 -7.33
N PHE A 58 4.52 -9.43 -6.86
CA PHE A 58 3.62 -8.34 -6.56
C PHE A 58 2.89 -7.86 -7.82
N ARG A 59 1.56 -7.85 -7.76
CA ARG A 59 0.70 -7.39 -8.85
C ARG A 59 -0.18 -6.28 -8.33
N HIS A 60 -0.02 -5.07 -8.87
CA HIS A 60 -0.76 -3.91 -8.40
C HIS A 60 -1.01 -2.91 -9.53
N GLU A 61 -2.14 -2.19 -9.51
CA GLU A 61 -2.48 -1.16 -10.52
C GLU A 61 -1.36 -0.13 -10.72
N LEU A 62 -0.69 0.23 -9.62
CA LEU A 62 0.38 1.23 -9.58
C LEU A 62 1.60 0.81 -10.42
N CYS A 63 1.93 -0.48 -10.51
CA CYS A 63 3.13 -0.98 -11.19
C CYS A 63 3.23 -0.51 -12.65
N SER A 64 2.15 -0.68 -13.42
CA SER A 64 2.11 -0.28 -14.83
C SER A 64 2.24 1.23 -15.01
N ARG A 65 1.70 2.01 -14.05
CA ARG A 65 1.73 3.47 -14.06
C ARG A 65 3.10 4.02 -13.69
N LEU A 66 3.80 3.37 -12.77
CA LEU A 66 5.17 3.73 -12.43
C LEU A 66 6.11 3.58 -13.63
N LEU A 67 6.00 2.46 -14.38
CA LEU A 67 6.81 2.26 -15.58
C LEU A 67 6.47 3.24 -16.70
N ALA A 68 5.19 3.61 -16.83
CA ALA A 68 4.75 4.55 -17.85
C ALA A 68 5.21 5.99 -17.57
N GLU A 69 5.16 6.43 -16.31
CA GLU A 69 5.50 7.80 -15.91
C GLU A 69 7.00 7.98 -15.70
N PHE A 70 7.64 7.09 -14.94
CA PHE A 70 9.03 7.21 -14.50
C PHE A 70 9.94 6.35 -15.36
N THR A 71 10.03 6.72 -16.64
CA THR A 71 10.79 5.98 -17.67
C THR A 71 12.31 6.11 -17.55
N GLN A 72 12.78 7.01 -16.69
CA GLN A 72 14.20 7.26 -16.46
C GLN A 72 14.55 7.05 -14.99
N GLN A 73 15.81 6.73 -14.71
CA GLN A 73 16.32 6.77 -13.35
C GLN A 73 16.39 8.25 -12.91
N GLY A 74 16.12 8.51 -11.63
CA GLY A 74 16.12 9.87 -11.11
C GLY A 74 15.48 9.98 -9.74
N VAL A 75 15.39 11.23 -9.29
CA VAL A 75 14.74 11.64 -8.05
C VAL A 75 13.55 12.51 -8.39
N TYR A 76 12.36 12.09 -8.00
CA TYR A 76 11.10 12.73 -8.37
C TYR A 76 10.37 13.24 -7.14
N ASP A 77 10.11 14.56 -7.09
CA ASP A 77 9.17 15.13 -6.13
C ASP A 77 7.74 14.71 -6.52
N ILE A 78 7.14 13.92 -5.64
CA ILE A 78 5.76 13.45 -5.72
C ILE A 78 4.95 13.92 -4.50
N GLY A 79 5.45 14.90 -3.76
CA GLY A 79 4.85 15.40 -2.54
C GLY A 79 3.64 16.29 -2.77
N GLN A 80 3.54 16.89 -3.95
CA GLN A 80 2.37 17.68 -4.38
C GLN A 80 1.09 16.84 -4.38
N ALA A 81 -0.02 17.39 -3.88
CA ALA A 81 -1.26 16.64 -3.61
C ALA A 81 -1.74 15.77 -4.79
N VAL A 82 -1.70 16.31 -6.03
CA VAL A 82 -2.10 15.58 -7.23
C VAL A 82 -1.18 14.40 -7.51
N LYS A 83 0.15 14.61 -7.52
CA LYS A 83 1.13 13.54 -7.75
C LYS A 83 1.13 12.51 -6.63
N ARG A 84 0.97 12.95 -5.39
CA ARG A 84 0.87 12.10 -4.21
C ARG A 84 -0.32 11.15 -4.34
N LYS A 85 -1.51 11.67 -4.65
CA LYS A 85 -2.70 10.84 -4.91
C LYS A 85 -2.55 9.96 -6.15
N GLN A 86 -1.76 10.36 -7.15
CA GLN A 86 -1.51 9.53 -8.33
C GLN A 86 -0.54 8.38 -8.05
N PHE A 87 0.61 8.63 -7.43
CA PHE A 87 1.73 7.70 -7.39
C PHE A 87 2.21 7.31 -5.99
N GLY A 88 1.85 8.08 -4.96
CA GLY A 88 2.26 7.80 -3.59
C GLY A 88 1.66 6.51 -3.06
N LEU A 89 2.42 5.80 -2.22
CA LEU A 89 1.96 4.55 -1.63
C LEU A 89 0.92 4.82 -0.55
N ASP A 90 -0.06 3.92 -0.45
CA ASP A 90 -1.02 3.90 0.64
C ASP A 90 -1.48 2.46 0.88
N PHE A 91 -1.03 1.85 1.97
CA PHE A 91 -1.22 0.42 2.20
C PHE A 91 -2.69 0.05 2.34
N LEU A 92 -3.48 0.95 2.93
CA LEU A 92 -4.92 0.80 3.12
C LEU A 92 -5.72 1.20 1.88
N ARG A 93 -5.59 2.46 1.43
CA ARG A 93 -6.49 3.04 0.42
C ARG A 93 -6.24 2.50 -0.97
N ARG A 94 -5.03 1.96 -1.23
CA ARG A 94 -4.73 1.27 -2.49
C ARG A 94 -4.86 -0.25 -2.41
N ASN A 95 -5.17 -0.83 -1.25
CA ASN A 95 -5.18 -2.29 -1.07
C ASN A 95 -3.82 -2.93 -1.43
N MET A 96 -2.70 -2.28 -1.11
CA MET A 96 -1.37 -2.81 -1.47
C MET A 96 -1.03 -4.08 -0.70
N VAL A 97 -1.41 -4.14 0.58
CA VAL A 97 -1.20 -5.32 1.42
C VAL A 97 -2.33 -6.34 1.23
N GLY A 98 -3.56 -5.84 0.99
CA GLY A 98 -4.78 -6.64 0.85
C GLY A 98 -5.26 -7.22 2.19
N ASP A 99 -4.44 -8.08 2.79
CA ASP A 99 -4.67 -8.71 4.09
C ASP A 99 -3.44 -8.50 4.99
N PHE A 100 -3.59 -7.70 6.05
CA PHE A 100 -2.50 -7.37 6.95
C PHE A 100 -1.98 -8.55 7.76
N ASN A 101 -2.72 -9.66 7.84
CA ASN A 101 -2.21 -10.90 8.43
C ASN A 101 -1.07 -11.52 7.61
N LYS A 102 -0.86 -11.07 6.36
CA LYS A 102 0.31 -11.45 5.55
C LYS A 102 1.57 -10.70 5.94
N MET A 103 1.47 -9.62 6.71
CA MET A 103 2.64 -8.95 7.26
C MET A 103 3.12 -9.72 8.48
N MET A 104 4.38 -10.16 8.45
CA MET A 104 4.97 -10.97 9.52
C MET A 104 5.98 -10.15 10.31
N PRO A 105 6.01 -10.27 11.64
CA PRO A 105 7.09 -9.67 12.42
C PRO A 105 8.40 -10.37 12.09
N LEU A 106 9.43 -9.60 11.74
CA LEU A 106 10.78 -10.11 11.54
C LEU A 106 11.75 -9.44 12.51
N PRO A 107 12.72 -10.17 13.06
CA PRO A 107 13.86 -9.54 13.73
C PRO A 107 14.63 -8.70 12.71
N ASN A 108 15.35 -7.69 13.20
CA ASN A 108 16.18 -6.83 12.36
C ASN A 108 17.42 -7.57 11.82
N ASN A 109 18.05 -8.40 12.67
CA ASN A 109 19.17 -9.27 12.32
C ASN A 109 19.18 -10.50 13.28
N ALA A 110 19.26 -11.71 12.74
CA ALA A 110 19.34 -12.96 13.48
C ALA A 110 20.34 -13.94 12.84
N PRO A 111 21.04 -14.78 13.63
CA PRO A 111 21.86 -15.84 13.06
C PRO A 111 21.01 -16.81 12.24
N GLY A 112 21.40 -17.07 11.00
CA GLY A 112 20.66 -17.95 10.08
C GLY A 112 20.72 -17.43 8.66
N LEU A 113 19.92 -18.03 7.78
CA LEU A 113 19.66 -17.51 6.44
C LEU A 113 18.16 -17.32 6.28
N ASP A 114 17.77 -16.20 5.70
CA ASP A 114 16.40 -15.89 5.30
C ASP A 114 15.41 -15.81 6.48
N ASN A 115 15.91 -15.47 7.67
CA ASN A 115 15.13 -15.46 8.92
C ASN A 115 14.96 -14.07 9.56
N ASP A 116 15.51 -13.02 8.94
CA ASP A 116 15.42 -11.65 9.41
C ASP A 116 15.14 -10.66 8.27
N LEU A 117 14.91 -9.39 8.63
CA LEU A 117 14.62 -8.33 7.66
C LEU A 117 15.83 -7.94 6.81
N GLU A 118 17.05 -8.02 7.35
CA GLU A 118 18.29 -7.76 6.60
C GLU A 118 18.43 -8.73 5.42
N ASP A 119 18.26 -10.03 5.68
CA ASP A 119 18.36 -11.10 4.70
C ASP A 119 17.31 -10.93 3.59
N LYS A 120 16.06 -10.62 3.95
CA LYS A 120 14.99 -10.39 2.98
C LYS A 120 15.31 -9.19 2.07
N LEU A 121 15.76 -8.07 2.65
CA LEU A 121 16.19 -6.89 1.90
C LEU A 121 17.37 -7.22 0.97
N ARG A 122 18.42 -7.82 1.52
CA ARG A 122 19.64 -8.18 0.80
C ARG A 122 19.35 -9.12 -0.35
N LEU A 123 18.54 -10.16 -0.14
CA LEU A 123 18.16 -11.13 -1.17
C LEU A 123 17.45 -10.44 -2.35
N ALA A 124 16.46 -9.60 -2.08
CA ALA A 124 15.70 -8.90 -3.11
C ALA A 124 16.57 -7.89 -3.90
N LEU A 125 17.44 -7.16 -3.19
CA LEU A 125 18.31 -6.14 -3.76
C LEU A 125 19.48 -6.74 -4.56
N GLU A 126 20.14 -7.79 -4.07
CA GLU A 126 21.19 -8.49 -4.83
C GLU A 126 20.62 -9.19 -6.07
N LYS A 127 19.41 -9.74 -5.97
CA LYS A 127 18.67 -10.23 -7.15
C LYS A 127 18.45 -9.11 -8.17
N SER A 128 18.16 -7.88 -7.72
CA SER A 128 17.99 -6.73 -8.63
C SER A 128 19.30 -6.40 -9.33
N LYS A 129 20.42 -6.42 -8.61
CA LYS A 129 21.75 -6.17 -9.18
C LYS A 129 22.12 -7.15 -10.29
N ALA A 130 21.71 -8.41 -10.15
CA ALA A 130 21.94 -9.47 -11.13
C ALA A 130 21.12 -9.29 -12.43
N ASP A 131 19.99 -8.59 -12.40
CA ASP A 131 19.25 -8.18 -13.61
C ASP A 131 19.74 -6.78 -14.04
N PRO A 132 20.51 -6.66 -15.14
CA PRO A 132 21.16 -5.40 -15.52
C PRO A 132 20.20 -4.25 -15.83
N ASN A 133 18.93 -4.57 -16.13
CA ASN A 133 17.90 -3.60 -16.47
C ASN A 133 16.89 -3.39 -15.34
N SER A 134 17.08 -4.02 -14.17
CA SER A 134 16.19 -3.84 -13.03
C SER A 134 16.08 -2.38 -12.61
N LEU A 135 14.90 -2.04 -12.09
CA LEU A 135 14.62 -0.72 -11.54
C LEU A 135 14.12 -0.88 -10.11
N VAL A 136 14.76 -0.18 -9.17
CA VAL A 136 14.36 -0.07 -7.78
C VAL A 136 13.65 1.27 -7.60
N PHE A 137 12.40 1.21 -7.16
CA PHE A 137 11.53 2.33 -6.85
C PHE A 137 11.43 2.44 -5.32
N VAL A 138 11.94 3.54 -4.77
CA VAL A 138 11.97 3.78 -3.31
C VAL A 138 11.10 4.99 -2.99
N PHE A 139 10.14 4.81 -2.09
CA PHE A 139 9.20 5.84 -1.65
C PHE A 139 9.48 6.21 -0.19
N GLY A 140 9.42 7.50 0.13
CA GLY A 140 9.69 8.02 1.46
C GLY A 140 9.92 9.53 1.47
N GLU A 141 10.49 10.06 2.55
CA GLU A 141 10.85 11.47 2.68
C GLU A 141 12.32 11.70 2.31
N LYS A 142 12.56 12.62 1.37
CA LYS A 142 13.92 13.04 0.99
C LYS A 142 14.47 13.99 2.04
N TRP A 143 15.61 13.68 2.64
CA TRP A 143 16.25 14.62 3.57
C TRP A 143 17.03 15.72 2.82
N PRO A 144 17.26 16.89 3.47
CA PRO A 144 18.05 17.96 2.89
C PRO A 144 19.49 17.49 2.60
N SER A 145 19.95 17.67 1.37
CA SER A 145 21.33 17.36 1.02
C SER A 145 22.28 18.28 1.79
N THR A 146 23.32 17.72 2.40
CA THR A 146 24.39 18.52 3.02
C THR A 146 25.64 18.53 2.11
N PRO A 147 26.52 19.55 2.22
CA PRO A 147 27.77 19.58 1.45
C PRO A 147 28.79 18.52 1.89
N GLY A 148 28.56 17.87 3.04
CA GLY A 148 29.46 16.86 3.59
C GLY A 148 29.33 15.51 2.88
N ASN A 149 30.28 14.63 3.18
CA ASN A 149 30.23 13.25 2.70
C ASN A 149 29.23 12.45 3.53
N ASP A 150 28.60 11.45 2.91
CA ASP A 150 27.69 10.55 3.59
C ASP A 150 28.42 9.73 4.67
N ARG A 151 27.74 9.52 5.80
CA ARG A 151 28.30 8.81 6.96
C ARG A 151 28.61 7.34 6.68
N TYR A 152 27.81 6.67 5.86
CA TYR A 152 27.91 5.23 5.58
C TYR A 152 28.55 4.95 4.22
N PHE A 153 28.46 5.91 3.31
CA PHE A 153 29.05 5.88 1.97
C PHE A 153 29.94 7.12 1.74
N PRO A 154 31.14 7.20 2.35
CA PRO A 154 31.96 8.42 2.32
C PRO A 154 32.38 8.91 0.93
N GLU A 155 32.20 8.09 -0.10
CA GLU A 155 32.44 8.43 -1.49
C GLU A 155 31.31 9.23 -2.17
N ILE A 156 30.17 9.43 -1.50
CA ILE A 156 29.03 10.23 -2.00
C ILE A 156 28.72 11.39 -1.05
N ARG A 157 27.92 12.36 -1.52
CA ARG A 157 27.40 13.44 -0.67
C ARG A 157 26.34 12.89 0.30
N ASP A 158 26.20 13.52 1.46
CA ASP A 158 25.09 13.21 2.37
C ASP A 158 23.77 13.73 1.79
N GLN A 159 23.11 12.84 1.08
CA GLN A 159 21.82 13.03 0.44
C GLN A 159 21.10 11.69 0.31
N GLY A 160 19.78 11.70 0.45
CA GLY A 160 19.04 10.45 0.41
C GLY A 160 17.59 10.56 0.82
N ILE A 161 17.01 9.40 1.13
CA ILE A 161 15.60 9.20 1.46
C ILE A 161 15.43 8.26 2.66
N HIS A 162 14.54 8.63 3.58
CA HIS A 162 14.17 7.88 4.80
C HIS A 162 12.64 7.71 4.88
N ASP A 163 12.14 7.24 6.03
CA ASP A 163 10.72 6.95 6.27
C ASP A 163 10.16 5.93 5.28
N ILE A 164 10.94 4.86 5.06
CA ILE A 164 10.66 3.75 4.13
C ILE A 164 9.76 2.70 4.81
N HIS A 165 8.66 3.15 5.40
CA HIS A 165 7.65 2.33 6.07
C HIS A 165 6.28 3.02 5.98
N MET A 166 5.23 2.37 6.48
CA MET A 166 3.89 2.96 6.56
C MET A 166 3.92 4.26 7.37
N ASN A 167 3.42 5.37 6.80
CA ASN A 167 3.48 6.72 7.37
C ASN A 167 2.07 7.21 7.73
N GLN A 168 1.29 6.30 8.31
CA GLN A 168 -0.08 6.50 8.81
C GLN A 168 -0.37 5.55 9.98
N GLY A 169 -1.44 5.80 10.72
CA GLY A 169 -1.88 4.92 11.81
C GLY A 169 -1.00 4.97 13.08
N ASN A 170 -0.05 5.90 13.18
CA ASN A 170 0.72 6.10 14.40
C ASN A 170 -0.24 6.43 15.56
N PRO A 171 -0.06 5.80 16.74
CA PRO A 171 -0.89 6.08 17.91
C PRO A 171 -0.66 7.51 18.43
N PRO A 172 -1.59 8.05 19.26
CA PRO A 172 -1.44 9.37 19.84
C PRO A 172 -0.09 9.56 20.55
N GLY A 173 0.60 10.66 20.26
CA GLY A 173 1.92 10.93 20.80
C GLY A 173 2.88 11.61 19.81
N ARG A 174 4.18 11.46 20.06
CA ARG A 174 5.24 12.22 19.33
C ARG A 174 5.24 12.03 17.80
N PHE A 175 4.78 10.86 17.32
CA PHE A 175 4.78 10.48 15.91
C PHE A 175 3.39 10.55 15.26
N GLU A 176 2.34 10.88 16.02
CA GLU A 176 0.97 11.02 15.47
C GLU A 176 0.94 12.07 14.35
N ARG A 177 1.72 13.15 14.52
CA ARG A 177 1.82 14.21 13.53
C ARG A 177 2.39 13.73 12.19
N ASP A 178 3.07 12.59 12.13
CA ASP A 178 3.67 12.09 10.89
C ASP A 178 2.65 11.30 10.05
N ASN A 179 1.45 11.05 10.60
CA ASN A 179 0.35 10.43 9.88
C ASN A 179 -0.09 11.27 8.67
N GLY A 180 -0.38 10.57 7.56
CA GLY A 180 -0.93 11.17 6.37
C GLY A 180 -1.31 10.13 5.33
N VAL A 181 -2.19 10.53 4.41
CA VAL A 181 -2.68 9.66 3.33
C VAL A 181 -1.76 9.75 2.10
N PHE A 182 -1.67 8.65 1.34
CA PHE A 182 -0.87 8.57 0.10
C PHE A 182 0.62 8.92 0.24
N GLN A 183 1.21 8.67 1.41
CA GLN A 183 2.60 9.03 1.70
C GLN A 183 3.38 7.91 2.37
N ASP A 184 2.87 6.67 2.31
CA ASP A 184 3.58 5.54 2.87
C ASP A 184 4.92 5.35 2.14
N GLY A 185 5.92 4.91 2.87
CA GLY A 185 7.20 4.48 2.34
C GLY A 185 7.21 3.01 1.97
N GLY A 186 8.21 2.62 1.19
CA GLY A 186 8.39 1.24 0.77
C GLY A 186 9.32 1.11 -0.43
N ILE A 187 9.63 -0.14 -0.79
CA ILE A 187 10.48 -0.46 -1.93
C ILE A 187 9.72 -1.37 -2.89
N LEU A 188 9.64 -0.97 -4.16
CA LEU A 188 9.17 -1.82 -5.26
C LEU A 188 10.34 -2.06 -6.21
N ILE A 189 10.55 -3.31 -6.63
CA ILE A 189 11.63 -3.68 -7.54
C ILE A 189 11.02 -4.32 -8.78
N TYR A 190 11.28 -3.75 -9.95
CA TYR A 190 10.91 -4.35 -11.22
C TYR A 190 12.09 -5.11 -11.82
N TYR A 191 11.85 -6.36 -12.22
CA TYR A 191 12.80 -7.23 -12.91
C TYR A 191 12.34 -7.42 -14.35
N PRO A 192 12.82 -6.63 -15.33
CA PRO A 192 12.38 -6.73 -16.72
C PRO A 192 12.61 -8.11 -17.32
N SER A 193 13.69 -8.81 -16.93
CA SER A 193 13.99 -10.16 -17.44
C SER A 193 12.91 -11.19 -17.10
N LEU A 194 12.16 -10.96 -16.02
CA LEU A 194 11.09 -11.83 -15.54
C LEU A 194 9.69 -11.24 -15.76
N ASN A 195 9.61 -9.99 -16.23
CA ASN A 195 8.40 -9.16 -16.20
C ASN A 195 7.67 -9.26 -14.86
N ARG A 196 8.42 -9.08 -13.76
CA ARG A 196 7.93 -9.32 -12.40
C ARG A 196 8.29 -8.18 -11.46
N TRP A 197 7.45 -7.97 -10.46
CA TRP A 197 7.71 -7.06 -9.36
C TRP A 197 7.92 -7.79 -8.04
N THR A 198 8.83 -7.26 -7.22
CA THR A 198 8.86 -7.54 -5.78
C THR A 198 8.44 -6.29 -5.02
N ALA A 199 7.61 -6.42 -4.00
CA ALA A 199 7.31 -5.36 -3.04
C ALA A 199 7.88 -5.71 -1.67
N ILE A 200 8.48 -4.71 -1.01
CA ILE A 200 8.93 -4.77 0.38
C ILE A 200 8.24 -3.62 1.11
N LEU A 201 7.23 -3.98 1.92
CA LEU A 201 6.38 -3.05 2.64
C LEU A 201 6.54 -3.28 4.14
N LEU A 202 6.79 -2.21 4.88
CA LEU A 202 7.13 -2.25 6.31
C LEU A 202 6.15 -1.39 7.09
N ALA A 203 5.73 -1.83 8.27
CA ALA A 203 4.89 -1.05 9.18
C ALA A 203 5.32 -1.34 10.63
N PHE A 204 5.28 -0.35 11.51
CA PHE A 204 5.56 -0.58 12.93
C PHE A 204 4.39 -1.32 13.60
N GLN A 205 4.70 -2.28 14.48
CA GLN A 205 3.66 -3.00 15.24
C GLN A 205 2.71 -2.06 16.00
N SER A 206 3.22 -0.92 16.49
CA SER A 206 2.43 0.08 17.23
C SER A 206 1.33 0.75 16.39
N GLN A 207 1.42 0.67 15.06
CA GLN A 207 0.42 1.23 14.15
C GLN A 207 -0.86 0.38 14.11
N PHE A 208 -0.77 -0.91 14.44
CA PHE A 208 -1.90 -1.83 14.36
C PHE A 208 -2.86 -1.71 15.56
N ASN A 209 -4.14 -1.97 15.28
CA ASN A 209 -5.22 -1.99 16.27
C ASN A 209 -5.19 -3.27 17.11
N SER A 210 -5.10 -4.41 16.43
CA SER A 210 -4.86 -5.75 17.00
C SER A 210 -3.76 -6.43 16.19
N LEU A 211 -3.09 -7.42 16.79
CA LEU A 211 -2.11 -8.28 16.11
C LEU A 211 -2.63 -9.71 15.87
N ASN A 212 -3.81 -10.05 16.37
CA ASN A 212 -4.41 -11.37 16.17
C ASN A 212 -5.97 -11.33 16.21
N PRO A 213 -6.66 -11.22 15.06
CA PRO A 213 -6.10 -10.95 13.73
C PRO A 213 -5.49 -9.54 13.66
N THR A 214 -4.61 -9.32 12.69
CA THR A 214 -4.00 -8.01 12.46
C THR A 214 -5.01 -7.05 11.85
N THR A 215 -5.36 -5.98 12.56
CA THR A 215 -6.35 -4.99 12.09
C THR A 215 -5.77 -3.58 12.11
N LEU A 216 -6.21 -2.74 11.17
CA LEU A 216 -5.75 -1.35 11.04
C LEU A 216 -6.80 -0.52 10.31
N HIS A 217 -7.26 0.55 10.96
CA HIS A 217 -8.12 1.55 10.34
C HIS A 217 -7.54 2.94 10.55
N THR A 218 -7.61 3.76 9.50
CA THR A 218 -7.15 5.15 9.53
C THR A 218 -8.15 6.05 8.83
N ASP A 219 -8.28 7.28 9.31
CA ASP A 219 -9.12 8.31 8.73
C ASP A 219 -8.69 8.66 7.31
N ASP A 220 -9.64 8.73 6.39
CA ASP A 220 -9.39 8.85 4.96
C ASP A 220 -8.86 10.21 4.50
N THR A 221 -8.80 11.19 5.39
CA THR A 221 -8.25 12.52 5.12
C THR A 221 -6.89 12.72 5.79
N THR A 222 -6.75 12.29 7.03
CA THR A 222 -5.60 12.59 7.89
C THR A 222 -4.61 11.43 8.00
N GLY A 223 -5.02 10.19 7.72
CA GLY A 223 -4.22 9.00 7.99
C GLY A 223 -4.10 8.68 9.49
N ASN A 224 -4.80 9.42 10.36
CA ASN A 224 -4.80 9.14 11.79
C ASN A 224 -5.52 7.84 12.08
N ARG A 225 -5.02 7.10 13.06
CA ARG A 225 -5.63 5.85 13.52
C ARG A 225 -7.09 6.09 13.95
N ILE A 226 -7.99 5.25 13.45
CA ILE A 226 -9.36 5.16 13.96
C ILE A 226 -9.39 4.05 15.00
N ASN A 227 -9.63 4.43 16.24
CA ASN A 227 -9.97 3.48 17.29
C ASN A 227 -11.43 3.09 17.10
N VAL A 228 -11.65 1.95 16.45
CA VAL A 228 -12.97 1.32 16.43
C VAL A 228 -13.19 0.79 17.85
N SER A 229 -13.80 1.62 18.70
CA SER A 229 -14.25 1.24 20.04
C SER A 229 -15.37 0.22 19.87
N GLY A 230 -14.98 -1.06 19.81
CA GLY A 230 -15.91 -2.16 19.48
C GLY A 230 -15.29 -3.53 19.73
N GLY A 231 -14.62 -3.71 20.88
CA GLY A 231 -14.71 -5.02 21.54
C GLY A 231 -16.17 -5.27 21.93
N PRO A 232 -16.63 -6.53 22.06
CA PRO A 232 -18.04 -6.83 22.20
C PRO A 232 -18.63 -6.12 23.43
N THR A 233 -19.39 -5.04 23.21
CA THR A 233 -20.40 -4.59 24.16
C THR A 233 -21.67 -5.41 23.93
N PRO A 234 -22.43 -5.74 24.99
CA PRO A 234 -23.46 -6.78 24.92
C PRO A 234 -24.64 -6.34 24.06
N ALA A 235 -25.06 -7.24 23.16
CA ALA A 235 -26.40 -7.40 22.59
C ALA A 235 -27.11 -6.12 22.08
N ASP A 236 -27.11 -5.91 20.76
CA ASP A 236 -28.34 -5.67 19.97
C ASP A 236 -28.10 -5.16 18.53
N SER A 237 -26.84 -5.06 18.08
CA SER A 237 -26.53 -4.91 16.65
C SER A 237 -25.30 -5.76 16.30
N PRO A 238 -25.36 -6.68 15.33
CA PRO A 238 -24.15 -7.32 14.84
C PRO A 238 -23.25 -6.25 14.23
N SER A 239 -22.16 -5.90 14.92
CA SER A 239 -21.12 -5.06 14.34
C SER A 239 -20.49 -5.85 13.20
N VAL A 240 -20.81 -5.48 11.96
CA VAL A 240 -20.25 -6.15 10.79
C VAL A 240 -18.72 -6.02 10.85
N LEU A 241 -18.04 -7.16 11.00
CA LEU A 241 -16.59 -7.25 11.16
C LEU A 241 -15.89 -7.12 9.80
N GLU A 242 -14.58 -6.88 9.82
CA GLU A 242 -13.76 -7.05 8.61
C GLU A 242 -14.02 -8.45 8.00
N GLN A 243 -14.20 -8.52 6.69
CA GLN A 243 -14.46 -9.75 5.92
C GLN A 243 -15.86 -10.39 6.04
N ASP A 244 -16.79 -9.82 6.81
CA ASP A 244 -18.19 -10.28 6.79
C ASP A 244 -18.86 -10.02 5.43
N VAL A 245 -18.48 -8.92 4.77
CA VAL A 245 -18.85 -8.63 3.39
C VAL A 245 -17.58 -8.45 2.57
N VAL A 246 -17.38 -9.29 1.54
CA VAL A 246 -16.20 -9.27 0.68
C VAL A 246 -16.55 -8.94 -0.77
N ILE A 247 -15.62 -8.31 -1.48
CA ILE A 247 -15.74 -8.06 -2.93
C ILE A 247 -15.18 -9.27 -3.66
N VAL A 248 -16.06 -10.07 -4.28
CA VAL A 248 -15.66 -11.31 -4.98
C VAL A 248 -15.49 -11.13 -6.48
N GLY A 249 -16.00 -10.03 -7.03
CA GLY A 249 -15.72 -9.69 -8.41
C GLY A 249 -16.18 -8.31 -8.83
N ALA A 250 -15.76 -7.90 -10.02
CA ALA A 250 -16.19 -6.65 -10.63
C ALA A 250 -16.21 -6.76 -12.15
N LEU A 251 -17.24 -6.20 -12.79
CA LEU A 251 -17.24 -5.93 -14.23
C LEU A 251 -16.80 -4.49 -14.43
N VAL A 252 -15.51 -4.32 -14.72
CA VAL A 252 -14.88 -3.00 -14.86
C VAL A 252 -14.89 -2.52 -16.31
N ASN A 253 -14.86 -3.45 -17.27
CA ASN A 253 -14.80 -3.16 -18.70
C ASN A 253 -15.99 -3.83 -19.42
N PRO A 254 -17.23 -3.31 -19.31
CA PRO A 254 -18.40 -3.86 -19.99
C PRO A 254 -18.33 -3.67 -21.52
N ARG A 255 -19.09 -4.46 -22.30
CA ARG A 255 -19.11 -4.31 -23.76
C ARG A 255 -19.82 -3.02 -24.20
N GLY A 256 -19.20 -2.31 -25.14
CA GLY A 256 -19.74 -1.10 -25.75
C GLY A 256 -19.74 0.08 -24.77
N ASP A 257 -20.75 0.96 -24.85
CA ASP A 257 -20.88 2.10 -23.93
C ASP A 257 -20.91 1.64 -22.47
N GLU A 258 -19.96 2.10 -21.65
CA GLU A 258 -19.77 1.62 -20.28
C GLU A 258 -20.73 2.24 -19.28
N ASP A 259 -21.30 3.41 -19.61
CA ASP A 259 -22.05 4.22 -18.66
C ASP A 259 -23.28 3.47 -18.13
N GLY A 260 -23.28 3.26 -16.82
CA GLY A 260 -24.32 2.51 -16.12
C GLY A 260 -24.27 1.00 -16.32
N LYS A 261 -23.15 0.42 -16.78
CA LYS A 261 -22.99 -1.04 -16.99
C LYS A 261 -21.91 -1.70 -16.12
N GLU A 262 -21.03 -0.90 -15.53
CA GLU A 262 -20.09 -1.35 -14.51
C GLU A 262 -20.82 -1.89 -13.28
N LYS A 263 -20.26 -2.91 -12.62
CA LYS A 263 -20.80 -3.44 -11.37
C LYS A 263 -19.76 -4.09 -10.48
N VAL A 264 -20.02 -4.08 -9.18
CA VAL A 264 -19.24 -4.77 -8.14
C VAL A 264 -20.08 -5.88 -7.55
N ILE A 265 -19.51 -7.07 -7.36
CA ILE A 265 -20.18 -8.24 -6.81
C ILE A 265 -19.71 -8.42 -5.37
N LEU A 266 -20.66 -8.41 -4.44
CA LEU A 266 -20.42 -8.59 -3.01
C LEU A 266 -20.91 -9.97 -2.56
N LEU A 267 -20.21 -10.57 -1.60
CA LEU A 267 -20.58 -11.80 -0.90
C LEU A 267 -20.68 -11.51 0.60
N ASN A 268 -21.77 -11.96 1.21
CA ASN A 268 -21.90 -12.04 2.66
C ASN A 268 -21.43 -13.42 3.12
N THR A 269 -20.41 -13.44 3.98
CA THR A 269 -19.77 -14.67 4.48
C THR A 269 -20.41 -15.17 5.78
N THR A 270 -21.39 -14.43 6.31
CA THR A 270 -22.04 -14.69 7.60
C THR A 270 -23.36 -15.47 7.45
N GLU A 271 -23.90 -15.91 8.58
CA GLU A 271 -25.19 -16.61 8.69
C GLU A 271 -26.41 -15.67 8.83
N ASN A 272 -26.19 -14.35 8.85
CA ASN A 272 -27.25 -13.34 9.02
C ASN A 272 -27.36 -12.44 7.79
N ASP A 273 -28.55 -11.90 7.54
CA ASP A 273 -28.75 -10.87 6.52
C ASP A 273 -28.05 -9.56 6.94
N ILE A 274 -27.42 -8.87 5.99
CA ILE A 274 -26.72 -7.60 6.23
C ILE A 274 -27.37 -6.48 5.41
N GLU A 275 -27.80 -5.41 6.08
CA GLU A 275 -28.26 -4.20 5.40
C GLU A 275 -27.06 -3.35 4.95
N LEU A 276 -26.98 -3.10 3.63
CA LEU A 276 -25.93 -2.29 3.00
C LEU A 276 -26.38 -0.85 2.73
N SER A 277 -27.59 -0.45 3.12
CA SER A 277 -28.08 0.92 2.97
C SER A 277 -27.12 1.91 3.64
N GLY A 278 -26.62 2.90 2.89
CA GLY A 278 -25.68 3.90 3.38
C GLY A 278 -24.20 3.50 3.33
N TRP A 279 -23.90 2.22 3.04
CA TRP A 279 -22.53 1.78 2.78
C TRP A 279 -22.00 2.39 1.48
N LYS A 280 -20.67 2.42 1.30
CA LYS A 280 -20.04 3.09 0.16
C LYS A 280 -19.04 2.21 -0.55
N LEU A 281 -19.07 2.23 -1.88
CA LEU A 281 -17.95 1.84 -2.71
C LEU A 281 -17.05 3.05 -2.97
N VAL A 282 -15.73 2.86 -2.89
CA VAL A 282 -14.75 3.93 -3.12
C VAL A 282 -13.72 3.49 -4.15
N ASP A 283 -13.55 4.30 -5.20
CA ASP A 283 -12.61 4.01 -6.29
C ASP A 283 -11.18 4.50 -5.97
N ARG A 284 -10.23 4.21 -6.87
CA ARG A 284 -8.82 4.66 -6.74
C ARG A 284 -8.65 6.17 -6.60
N ASN A 285 -9.57 6.94 -7.17
CA ASN A 285 -9.58 8.39 -7.13
C ASN A 285 -10.35 8.92 -5.93
N ARG A 286 -10.80 8.04 -5.02
CA ARG A 286 -11.57 8.37 -3.82
C ARG A 286 -12.94 8.96 -4.14
N ASN A 287 -13.47 8.71 -5.33
CA ASN A 287 -14.87 8.99 -5.61
C ASN A 287 -15.72 7.92 -4.94
N GLU A 288 -16.87 8.32 -4.41
CA GLU A 288 -17.76 7.45 -3.64
C GLU A 288 -19.03 7.11 -4.42
N PHE A 289 -19.54 5.90 -4.20
CA PHE A 289 -20.87 5.46 -4.63
C PHE A 289 -21.61 4.87 -3.44
N THR A 290 -22.67 5.53 -3.00
CA THR A 290 -23.51 5.07 -1.88
C THR A 290 -24.47 3.98 -2.33
N ILE A 291 -24.48 2.87 -1.60
CA ILE A 291 -25.40 1.75 -1.78
C ILE A 291 -26.72 2.10 -1.11
N MET A 292 -27.83 1.93 -1.84
CA MET A 292 -29.16 2.31 -1.37
C MET A 292 -30.11 1.11 -1.43
N ASN A 293 -30.82 0.84 -0.33
CA ASN A 293 -31.91 -0.15 -0.25
C ASN A 293 -31.48 -1.56 -0.67
N VAL A 294 -30.32 -2.03 -0.22
CA VAL A 294 -29.83 -3.39 -0.49
C VAL A 294 -29.72 -4.16 0.82
N ILE A 295 -30.40 -5.30 0.88
CA ILE A 295 -30.20 -6.33 1.91
C ILE A 295 -29.45 -7.47 1.25
N LEU A 296 -28.28 -7.81 1.79
CA LEU A 296 -27.46 -8.91 1.32
C LEU A 296 -27.70 -10.13 2.21
N SER A 297 -28.42 -11.12 1.66
CA SER A 297 -28.82 -12.31 2.40
C SER A 297 -27.63 -13.10 2.96
N ALA A 298 -27.85 -13.80 4.07
CA ALA A 298 -26.90 -14.73 4.67
C ALA A 298 -26.28 -15.70 3.63
N GLY A 299 -24.94 -15.81 3.60
CA GLY A 299 -24.22 -16.62 2.62
C GLY A 299 -24.42 -16.23 1.14
N GLY A 300 -25.13 -15.12 0.87
CA GLY A 300 -25.60 -14.73 -0.44
C GLY A 300 -24.67 -13.77 -1.18
N THR A 301 -24.95 -13.57 -2.47
CA THR A 301 -24.25 -12.58 -3.30
C THR A 301 -25.22 -11.56 -3.87
N THR A 302 -24.74 -10.34 -4.10
CA THR A 302 -25.48 -9.29 -4.80
C THR A 302 -24.57 -8.51 -5.74
N ASP A 303 -25.11 -7.94 -6.81
CA ASP A 303 -24.39 -7.03 -7.69
C ASP A 303 -24.81 -5.57 -7.51
N ILE A 304 -23.85 -4.75 -7.09
CA ILE A 304 -24.00 -3.31 -6.99
C ILE A 304 -23.69 -2.71 -8.37
N ARG A 305 -24.75 -2.39 -9.11
CA ARG A 305 -24.63 -1.73 -10.42
C ARG A 305 -24.35 -0.24 -10.24
N ILE A 306 -23.31 0.25 -10.90
CA ILE A 306 -22.96 1.66 -10.85
C ILE A 306 -23.93 2.44 -11.73
N SER A 307 -24.56 3.48 -11.19
CA SER A 307 -25.53 4.30 -11.91
C SER A 307 -24.86 5.16 -12.99
N ARG A 308 -25.63 5.44 -14.07
CA ARG A 308 -25.21 6.38 -15.11
C ARG A 308 -24.83 7.73 -14.54
N GLY A 309 -23.77 8.34 -15.09
CA GLY A 309 -23.28 9.64 -14.65
C GLY A 309 -22.63 9.64 -13.25
N SER A 310 -22.40 8.47 -12.64
CA SER A 310 -21.68 8.39 -11.37
C SER A 310 -20.24 8.91 -11.50
N VAL A 311 -19.77 9.58 -10.46
CA VAL A 311 -18.37 10.02 -10.33
C VAL A 311 -17.44 8.87 -9.93
N PHE A 312 -17.96 7.83 -9.29
CA PHE A 312 -17.23 6.58 -9.04
C PHE A 312 -16.99 5.84 -10.36
N LYS A 313 -15.74 5.46 -10.63
CA LYS A 313 -15.32 4.81 -11.89
C LYS A 313 -14.50 3.55 -11.66
N LEU A 314 -14.82 2.47 -12.36
CA LEU A 314 -14.00 1.27 -12.43
C LEU A 314 -13.12 1.31 -13.68
N GLY A 315 -12.06 2.13 -13.65
CA GLY A 315 -11.27 2.38 -14.85
C GLY A 315 -10.54 1.16 -15.43
N ASN A 316 -10.57 1.04 -16.76
CA ASN A 316 -9.94 -0.06 -17.54
C ASN A 316 -8.40 -0.10 -17.52
N THR A 317 -7.77 0.82 -16.79
CA THR A 317 -6.30 0.93 -16.66
C THR A 317 -5.79 0.27 -15.37
N GLY A 318 -6.62 -0.53 -14.71
CA GLY A 318 -6.40 -0.97 -13.34
C GLY A 318 -6.89 0.05 -12.32
N GLY A 319 -7.18 -0.43 -11.12
CA GLY A 319 -7.73 0.40 -10.05
C GLY A 319 -7.93 -0.36 -8.75
N THR A 320 -8.56 0.33 -7.81
CA THR A 320 -8.88 -0.19 -6.48
C THR A 320 -10.36 0.03 -6.21
N ILE A 321 -10.95 -0.90 -5.46
CA ILE A 321 -12.33 -0.84 -5.01
C ILE A 321 -12.29 -1.09 -3.51
N SER A 322 -12.75 -0.14 -2.72
CA SER A 322 -12.93 -0.32 -1.27
C SER A 322 -14.41 -0.31 -0.93
N LEU A 323 -14.80 -1.09 0.07
CA LEU A 323 -16.12 -1.08 0.66
C LEU A 323 -16.02 -0.49 2.07
N LEU A 324 -16.74 0.61 2.30
CA LEU A 324 -16.88 1.24 3.61
C LEU A 324 -18.28 0.94 4.17
N ASN A 325 -18.36 0.61 5.45
CA ASN A 325 -19.63 0.43 6.15
C ASN A 325 -20.29 1.79 6.47
N GLY A 326 -21.45 1.76 7.14
CA GLY A 326 -22.19 2.96 7.54
C GLY A 326 -21.40 3.95 8.42
N ASP A 327 -20.39 3.46 9.14
CA ASP A 327 -19.49 4.27 9.98
C ASP A 327 -18.27 4.81 9.22
N ASN A 328 -18.23 4.64 7.90
CA ASN A 328 -17.09 4.92 7.01
C ASN A 328 -15.82 4.12 7.35
N ILE A 329 -15.96 2.97 8.03
CA ILE A 329 -14.87 2.03 8.25
C ILE A 329 -14.74 1.13 7.05
N LYS A 330 -13.52 1.01 6.52
CA LYS A 330 -13.22 0.08 5.44
C LYS A 330 -13.31 -1.36 5.95
N VAL A 331 -14.22 -2.14 5.39
CA VAL A 331 -14.46 -3.55 5.77
C VAL A 331 -14.00 -4.55 4.70
N ALA A 332 -13.83 -4.10 3.46
CA ALA A 332 -13.22 -4.88 2.39
C ALA A 332 -12.54 -3.98 1.36
N GLY A 333 -11.62 -4.56 0.58
CA GLY A 333 -11.06 -3.88 -0.56
C GLY A 333 -10.25 -4.82 -1.46
N VAL A 334 -10.26 -4.50 -2.74
CA VAL A 334 -9.54 -5.23 -3.78
C VAL A 334 -8.82 -4.25 -4.71
N GLN A 335 -7.88 -4.77 -5.48
CA GLN A 335 -7.22 -4.05 -6.55
C GLN A 335 -7.17 -4.94 -7.79
N TYR A 336 -7.11 -4.32 -8.96
CA TYR A 336 -6.97 -5.01 -10.23
C TYR A 336 -6.01 -4.28 -11.15
N THR A 337 -5.25 -5.04 -11.93
CA THR A 337 -4.29 -4.49 -12.90
C THR A 337 -4.96 -4.15 -14.23
N LYS A 338 -4.25 -3.40 -15.07
CA LYS A 338 -4.67 -3.12 -16.46
C LYS A 338 -4.90 -4.41 -17.26
N GLU A 339 -4.06 -5.43 -17.03
CA GLU A 339 -4.16 -6.73 -17.71
C GLU A 339 -5.45 -7.44 -17.33
N GLN A 340 -5.84 -7.41 -16.05
CA GLN A 340 -7.12 -7.99 -15.58
C GLN A 340 -8.32 -7.25 -16.18
N ALA A 341 -8.25 -5.93 -16.31
CA ALA A 341 -9.30 -5.10 -16.89
C ALA A 341 -9.38 -5.14 -18.44
N SER A 342 -8.39 -5.73 -19.12
CA SER A 342 -8.26 -5.64 -20.58
C SER A 342 -9.35 -6.35 -21.38
N LYS A 343 -10.09 -7.30 -20.78
CA LYS A 343 -11.07 -8.13 -21.49
C LYS A 343 -12.49 -7.61 -21.31
N GLU A 344 -13.05 -7.04 -22.39
CA GLU A 344 -14.43 -6.57 -22.41
C GLU A 344 -15.46 -7.66 -22.06
N GLY A 345 -16.47 -7.27 -21.27
CA GLY A 345 -17.59 -8.10 -20.86
C GLY A 345 -17.24 -9.22 -19.89
N ARG A 346 -16.01 -9.26 -19.35
CA ARG A 346 -15.61 -10.27 -18.36
C ARG A 346 -15.57 -9.67 -16.95
N VAL A 347 -16.11 -10.43 -16.01
CA VAL A 347 -15.96 -10.16 -14.58
C VAL A 347 -14.53 -10.55 -14.17
N ILE A 348 -13.86 -9.65 -13.47
CA ILE A 348 -12.63 -9.94 -12.73
C ILE A 348 -13.06 -10.63 -11.43
N SER A 349 -12.49 -11.80 -11.12
CA SER A 349 -12.63 -12.48 -9.84
C SER A 349 -11.45 -12.13 -8.92
N PHE A 350 -11.70 -11.99 -7.63
CA PHE A 350 -10.69 -11.63 -6.63
C PHE A 350 -10.35 -12.78 -5.69
#